data_AF-A0A377XKS1-F1
#
_entry.id   AF-A0A377XKS1-F1
#
_cell.length_a   1.000
_cell.length_b   1.000
_cell.length_c   1.000
_cell.angle_alpha   90.00
_cell.angle_beta   90.00
_cell.angle_gamma   90.00
#
_symmetry.space_group_name_H-M   'P 1'
#
loop_
_entity.id
_entity.type
_entity.pdbx_description
1 polymer ?
#
loop_
_entity_poly.entity_id
_entity_poly.type
_entity_poly.pdbx_seq_one_letter_code
_entity_poly.pdbx_strand_id
1 'polypeptide(L)'
;MKQVFSHPDVEQLELQGYRVISGLLDIYQPLLKLSLEDFSELVAQERVRRLPIASRLYQKLSTRHRLAYVEAVNKLARTAPEFALMEYYYRCRLIQDYISGMTDLYAWDEYRRLMAVE
;
A
#
# COMPACT_ATOMS: atom_id res chain seq x y z
N MET A 1 -8.25 -31.19 13.37
CA MET A 1 -7.43 -30.34 12.46
C MET A 1 -7.09 -31.00 11.12
N LYS A 2 -6.93 -32.33 11.02
CA LYS A 2 -6.57 -33.06 9.77
C LYS A 2 -7.64 -33.16 8.66
N GLN A 3 -8.87 -32.64 8.85
CA GLN A 3 -9.99 -32.88 7.91
C GLN A 3 -10.74 -31.61 7.49
N VAL A 4 -10.37 -30.43 8.00
CA VAL A 4 -11.06 -29.16 7.70
C VAL A 4 -10.15 -28.22 6.92
N PHE A 5 -8.92 -27.99 7.38
CA PHE A 5 -7.95 -27.12 6.68
C PHE A 5 -7.28 -27.77 5.47
N SER A 6 -7.32 -29.10 5.36
CA SER A 6 -6.78 -29.85 4.21
C SER A 6 -7.83 -30.08 3.12
N HIS A 7 -8.97 -29.38 3.19
CA HIS A 7 -9.98 -29.47 2.15
C HIS A 7 -9.50 -28.67 0.93
N PRO A 8 -9.54 -29.23 -0.30
CA PRO A 8 -9.01 -28.56 -1.50
C PRO A 8 -9.53 -27.12 -1.69
N ASP A 9 -10.80 -26.87 -1.38
CA ASP A 9 -11.40 -25.52 -1.46
C ASP A 9 -10.76 -24.52 -0.49
N VAL A 10 -10.34 -24.98 0.70
CA VAL A 10 -9.66 -24.14 1.69
C VAL A 10 -8.25 -23.81 1.19
N GLU A 11 -7.50 -24.82 0.73
CA GLU A 11 -6.16 -24.61 0.17
C GLU A 11 -6.19 -23.70 -1.06
N GLN A 12 -7.18 -23.87 -1.94
CA GLN A 12 -7.35 -23.01 -3.11
C GLN A 12 -7.65 -21.57 -2.71
N LEU A 13 -8.51 -21.36 -1.69
CA LEU A 13 -8.81 -20.02 -1.17
C LEU A 13 -7.56 -19.36 -0.57
N GLU A 14 -6.72 -20.11 0.16
CA GLU A 14 -5.46 -19.61 0.72
C GLU A 14 -4.48 -19.20 -0.39
N LEU A 15 -4.31 -20.02 -1.43
CA LEU A 15 -3.46 -19.70 -2.58
C LEU A 15 -3.95 -18.47 -3.34
N GLN A 16 -5.26 -18.34 -3.51
CA GLN A 16 -5.89 -17.16 -4.10
C GLN A 16 -5.63 -15.92 -3.27
N GLY A 17 -5.85 -15.99 -1.95
CA GLY A 17 -5.54 -14.89 -1.03
C GLY A 17 -4.09 -14.44 -1.12
N TYR A 18 -3.14 -15.39 -1.11
CA TYR A 18 -1.72 -15.07 -1.25
C TYR A 18 -1.41 -14.33 -2.56
N ARG A 19 -1.99 -14.78 -3.69
CA ARG A 19 -1.78 -14.16 -4.99
C ARG A 19 -2.37 -12.74 -5.04
N VAL A 20 -3.54 -12.54 -4.47
CA VAL A 20 -4.20 -11.22 -4.38
C VAL A 20 -3.35 -10.24 -3.60
N ILE A 21 -2.93 -10.61 -2.39
CA ILE A 21 -2.14 -9.71 -1.53
C ILE A 21 -0.78 -9.41 -2.15
N SER A 22 -0.11 -10.41 -2.71
CA SER A 22 1.17 -10.22 -3.41
C SER A 22 1.02 -9.28 -4.60
N GLY A 23 -0.02 -9.47 -5.41
CA GLY A 23 -0.31 -8.62 -6.56
C GLY A 23 -0.65 -7.18 -6.17
N LEU A 24 -1.41 -6.97 -5.10
CA LEU A 24 -1.67 -5.63 -4.57
C LEU A 24 -0.36 -4.94 -4.14
N LEU A 25 0.53 -5.63 -3.42
CA LEU A 25 1.83 -5.08 -3.06
C LEU A 25 2.66 -4.67 -4.29
N ASP A 26 2.68 -5.50 -5.34
CA ASP A 26 3.34 -5.18 -6.60
C ASP A 26 2.73 -3.95 -7.29
N ILE A 27 1.40 -3.83 -7.28
CA ILE A 27 0.68 -2.68 -7.85
C ILE A 27 1.04 -1.37 -7.13
N TYR A 28 1.20 -1.40 -5.80
CA TYR A 28 1.56 -0.22 -5.01
C TYR A 28 3.07 0.04 -4.92
N GLN A 29 3.92 -0.87 -5.43
CA GLN A 29 5.37 -0.73 -5.48
C GLN A 29 5.87 0.62 -6.03
N PRO A 30 5.24 1.26 -7.04
CA PRO A 30 5.69 2.57 -7.52
C PRO A 30 5.78 3.65 -6.44
N LEU A 31 4.92 3.61 -5.41
CA LEU A 31 4.98 4.56 -4.28
C LEU A 31 6.24 4.36 -3.42
N LEU A 32 6.67 3.10 -3.26
CA LEU A 32 7.88 2.73 -2.52
C LEU A 32 9.17 2.99 -3.32
N LYS A 33 9.07 3.13 -4.65
CA LYS A 33 10.21 3.41 -5.54
C LYS A 33 10.51 4.91 -5.71
N LEU A 34 9.61 5.80 -5.28
CA LEU A 34 9.85 7.24 -5.33
C LEU A 34 10.97 7.64 -4.36
N SER A 35 11.75 8.68 -4.71
CA SER A 35 12.67 9.29 -3.76
C SER A 35 11.90 9.94 -2.60
N LEU A 36 12.62 10.32 -1.55
CA LEU A 36 12.04 11.08 -0.44
C LEU A 36 11.41 12.39 -0.92
N GLU A 37 12.08 13.10 -1.81
CA GLU A 37 11.65 14.38 -2.38
C GLU A 37 10.38 14.20 -3.21
N ASP A 38 10.37 13.21 -4.10
CA ASP A 38 9.24 12.92 -4.98
C ASP A 38 7.99 12.50 -4.19
N PHE A 39 8.16 11.63 -3.18
CA PHE A 39 7.05 11.21 -2.34
C PHE A 39 6.56 12.35 -1.44
N SER A 40 7.47 13.19 -0.92
CA SER A 40 7.10 14.38 -0.13
C SER A 40 6.32 15.40 -0.98
N GLU A 41 6.74 15.64 -2.23
CA GLU A 41 6.00 16.47 -3.17
C GLU A 41 4.60 15.91 -3.42
N LEU A 42 4.52 14.59 -3.64
CA LEU A 42 3.26 13.91 -3.87
C LEU A 42 2.31 14.02 -2.68
N VAL A 43 2.82 13.86 -1.45
CA VAL A 43 2.04 14.01 -0.22
C VAL A 43 1.52 15.45 -0.08
N ALA A 44 2.32 16.45 -0.42
CA ALA A 44 1.96 17.87 -0.29
C ALA A 44 0.95 18.34 -1.34
N GLN A 45 1.06 17.87 -2.58
CA GLN A 45 0.22 18.34 -3.69
C GLN A 45 -0.96 17.42 -4.02
N GLU A 46 -0.98 16.19 -3.47
CA GLU A 46 -1.86 15.07 -3.79
C GLU A 46 -1.85 14.59 -5.26
N ARG A 47 -1.46 15.45 -6.20
CA ARG A 47 -1.36 15.18 -7.63
C ARG A 47 -0.19 15.92 -8.23
N VAL A 48 0.77 15.15 -8.74
CA VAL A 48 2.00 15.66 -9.33
C VAL A 48 2.02 15.26 -10.80
N ARG A 49 2.04 16.24 -11.71
CA ARG A 49 1.86 16.01 -13.17
C ARG A 49 2.89 15.03 -13.76
N ARG A 50 4.14 15.09 -13.29
CA ARG A 50 5.23 14.19 -13.72
C ARG A 50 5.14 12.77 -13.13
N LEU A 51 4.28 12.55 -12.12
CA LEU A 51 4.07 11.26 -11.43
C LEU A 51 2.63 10.75 -11.60
N PRO A 52 2.08 10.64 -12.83
CA PRO A 52 0.65 10.46 -13.04
C PRO A 52 0.09 9.14 -12.48
N ILE A 53 0.89 8.06 -12.46
CA ILE A 53 0.47 6.76 -11.93
C ILE A 53 0.56 6.76 -10.40
N ALA A 54 1.68 7.20 -9.84
CA ALA A 54 1.86 7.30 -8.39
C ALA A 54 0.82 8.24 -7.76
N SER A 55 0.44 9.35 -8.40
CA SER A 55 -0.64 10.21 -7.90
C SER A 55 -1.98 9.49 -7.80
N ARG A 56 -2.34 8.69 -8.81
CA ARG A 56 -3.60 7.91 -8.78
C ARG A 56 -3.56 6.82 -7.72
N LEU A 57 -2.43 6.12 -7.58
CA LEU A 57 -2.24 5.11 -6.54
C LEU A 57 -2.31 5.72 -5.14
N TYR A 58 -1.65 6.86 -4.92
CA TYR A 58 -1.69 7.56 -3.63
C TYR A 58 -3.11 7.99 -3.25
N GLN A 59 -3.91 8.45 -4.21
CA GLN A 59 -5.31 8.81 -4.00
C GLN A 59 -6.21 7.62 -3.66
N LYS A 60 -5.83 6.40 -4.04
CA LYS A 60 -6.55 5.18 -3.64
C LYS A 60 -6.33 4.81 -2.17
N LEU A 61 -5.23 5.25 -1.56
CA LEU A 61 -4.96 5.01 -0.15
C LEU A 61 -6.01 5.73 0.70
N SER A 62 -6.59 5.02 1.67
CA SER A 62 -7.59 5.60 2.58
C SER A 62 -7.03 6.83 3.29
N THR A 63 -7.85 7.89 3.36
CA THR A 63 -7.50 9.15 4.02
C THR A 63 -7.00 8.94 5.46
N ARG A 64 -7.56 7.98 6.20
CA ARG A 64 -7.10 7.67 7.58
C ARG A 64 -5.64 7.22 7.63
N HIS A 65 -5.21 6.39 6.68
CA HIS A 65 -3.84 5.88 6.63
C HIS A 65 -2.88 6.98 6.13
N ARG A 66 -3.30 7.79 5.14
CA ARG A 66 -2.54 8.97 4.69
C ARG A 66 -2.32 9.96 5.84
N LEU A 67 -3.34 10.23 6.64
CA LEU A 67 -3.24 11.10 7.83
C LEU A 67 -2.29 10.52 8.88
N ALA A 68 -2.37 9.22 9.16
CA ALA A 68 -1.45 8.55 10.10
C ALA A 68 0.01 8.65 9.66
N TYR A 69 0.28 8.46 8.36
CA TYR A 69 1.61 8.68 7.78
C TYR A 69 2.09 10.12 7.98
N VAL A 70 1.26 11.11 7.61
CA VAL A 70 1.60 12.54 7.73
C VAL A 70 1.88 12.91 9.19
N GLU A 71 1.04 12.45 10.12
CA GLU A 71 1.22 12.70 11.55
C GLU A 71 2.53 12.09 12.07
N ALA A 72 2.83 10.84 11.70
CA ALA A 72 4.05 10.17 12.13
C ALA A 72 5.31 10.86 11.59
N VAL A 73 5.33 11.23 10.32
CA VAL A 73 6.48 11.92 9.69
C VAL A 73 6.66 13.34 10.21
N ASN A 74 5.57 14.06 10.51
CA ASN A 74 5.65 15.41 11.08
C ASN A 74 6.21 15.45 12.50
N LYS A 75 6.19 14.33 13.23
CA LYS A 75 6.81 14.20 14.56
C LYS A 75 8.33 13.98 14.50
N LEU A 76 8.87 13.69 13.31
CA LEU A 76 10.31 13.47 13.12
C LEU A 76 11.07 14.79 12.99
N ALA A 77 12.29 14.83 13.50
CA ALA A 77 13.20 15.94 13.27
C ALA A 77 13.76 15.86 11.83
N ARG A 78 13.37 16.80 10.97
CA ARG A 78 13.80 16.84 9.55
C ARG A 78 15.31 16.97 9.34
N THR A 79 16.02 17.50 10.33
CA THR A 79 17.48 17.66 10.32
C THR A 79 18.21 16.43 10.82
N ALA A 80 17.49 15.43 11.35
CA ALA A 80 18.10 14.23 11.89
C ALA A 80 18.61 13.32 10.75
N PRO A 81 19.80 12.70 10.89
CA PRO A 81 20.37 11.84 9.85
C PRO A 81 19.47 10.63 9.54
N GLU A 82 18.66 10.17 10.50
CA GLU A 82 17.72 9.07 10.36
C GLU A 82 16.40 9.44 9.67
N PHE A 83 16.15 10.72 9.35
CA PHE A 83 14.85 11.17 8.84
C PHE A 83 14.42 10.38 7.59
N ALA A 84 15.32 10.20 6.62
CA ALA A 84 15.01 9.48 5.38
C ALA A 84 14.68 8.00 5.64
N LEU A 85 15.38 7.36 6.58
CA LEU A 85 15.11 5.97 6.97
C LEU A 85 13.75 5.85 7.64
N MET A 86 13.45 6.76 8.56
CA MET A 86 12.18 6.75 9.30
C MET A 86 10.99 7.12 8.42
N GLU A 87 11.15 8.06 7.49
CA GLU A 87 10.11 8.35 6.49
C GLU A 87 9.82 7.11 5.64
N TYR A 88 10.85 6.42 5.15
CA TYR A 88 10.68 5.21 4.35
C TYR A 88 9.98 4.09 5.15
N TYR A 89 10.33 3.94 6.43
CA TYR A 89 9.63 3.02 7.34
C TYR A 89 8.13 3.34 7.44
N TYR A 90 7.76 4.60 7.68
CA TYR A 90 6.36 5.00 7.74
C TYR A 90 5.65 4.90 6.38
N ARG A 91 6.36 5.09 5.27
CA ARG A 91 5.84 4.89 3.93
C ARG A 91 5.51 3.42 3.67
N CYS A 92 6.39 2.50 4.06
CA CYS A 92 6.09 1.06 4.03
C CYS A 92 4.88 0.73 4.91
N ARG A 93 4.83 1.34 6.10
CA ARG A 93 3.72 1.13 7.05
C ARG A 93 2.38 1.61 6.49
N LEU A 94 2.35 2.76 5.81
CA LEU A 94 1.18 3.28 5.11
C LEU A 94 0.57 2.25 4.13
N ILE A 95 1.42 1.60 3.33
CA ILE A 95 0.97 0.58 2.37
C ILE A 95 0.49 -0.68 3.08
N GLN A 96 1.21 -1.13 4.11
CA GLN A 96 0.80 -2.28 4.93
C GLN A 96 -0.55 -2.04 5.60
N ASP A 97 -0.73 -0.89 6.26
CA ASP A 97 -1.97 -0.54 6.97
C ASP A 97 -3.16 -0.47 6.00
N TYR A 98 -2.94 0.02 4.78
CA TYR A 98 -3.98 0.06 3.75
C TYR A 98 -4.38 -1.35 3.28
N ILE A 99 -3.41 -2.21 2.97
CA ILE A 99 -3.67 -3.58 2.49
C ILE A 99 -4.25 -4.46 3.59
N SER A 100 -3.70 -4.43 4.81
CA SER A 100 -4.23 -5.21 5.94
C SER A 100 -5.58 -4.70 6.43
N GLY A 101 -5.94 -3.46 6.07
CA GLY A 101 -7.24 -2.86 6.39
C GLY A 101 -8.37 -3.25 5.43
N MET A 102 -8.07 -4.03 4.39
CA MET A 102 -9.05 -4.52 3.41
C MET A 102 -9.81 -5.74 3.94
N THR A 103 -11.07 -5.89 3.54
CA THR A 103 -11.76 -7.18 3.63
C THR A 103 -11.34 -8.07 2.46
N ASP A 104 -11.50 -9.39 2.58
CA ASP A 104 -11.15 -10.35 1.52
C ASP A 104 -11.81 -9.99 0.17
N LEU A 105 -13.11 -9.67 0.19
CA LEU A 105 -13.86 -9.28 -1.01
C LEU A 105 -13.31 -7.99 -1.62
N TYR A 106 -13.02 -6.98 -0.80
CA TYR A 106 -12.49 -5.72 -1.32
C TYR A 106 -11.09 -5.89 -1.91
N ALA A 107 -10.21 -6.66 -1.27
CA ALA A 107 -8.87 -6.94 -1.78
C ALA A 107 -8.91 -7.69 -3.11
N TRP A 108 -9.78 -8.71 -3.21
CA TRP A 108 -10.00 -9.47 -4.44
C TRP A 108 -10.47 -8.57 -5.58
N ASP A 109 -11.50 -7.77 -5.33
CA ASP A 109 -12.09 -6.88 -6.34
C ASP A 109 -11.11 -5.79 -6.78
N GLU A 110 -10.37 -5.20 -5.83
CA GLU A 110 -9.40 -4.15 -6.12
C GLU A 110 -8.23 -4.69 -6.94
N TYR A 111 -7.74 -5.89 -6.63
CA TYR A 111 -6.72 -6.57 -7.43
C TYR A 111 -7.20 -6.78 -8.86
N ARG A 112 -8.42 -7.31 -9.07
CA ARG A 112 -8.97 -7.55 -10.41
C ARG A 112 -9.16 -6.26 -11.21
N ARG A 113 -9.69 -5.21 -10.58
CA ARG A 113 -9.83 -3.87 -11.17
C ARG A 113 -8.50 -3.33 -11.67
N LEU A 114 -7.47 -3.38 -10.83
CA LEU A 114 -6.15 -2.81 -11.13
C LEU A 114 -5.35 -3.66 -12.13
N MET A 115 -5.70 -4.95 -12.27
CA MET A 115 -5.18 -5.85 -13.30
C MET A 115 -5.95 -5.80 -14.62
N ALA A 116 -7.03 -5.00 -14.72
CA ALA A 116 -7.89 -4.90 -15.91
C ALA A 116 -8.50 -6.24 -16.38
N VAL A 117 -8.92 -7.07 -15.42
CA VAL A 117 -9.57 -8.38 -15.65
C VAL A 117 -10.97 -8.44 -15.00
N GLU A 118 -11.60 -7.26 -14.90
CA GLU A 118 -13.01 -7.08 -14.54
C GLU A 118 -13.87 -7.04 -15.80
#